data_AF-A0A1X0RJP0-F1
#
_entry.id   AF-A0A1X0RJP0-F1
#
_cell.length_a   1.000
_cell.length_b   1.000
_cell.length_c   1.000
_cell.angle_alpha   90.00
_cell.angle_beta   90.00
_cell.angle_gamma   90.00
#
_symmetry.space_group_name_H-M   'P 1'
#
loop_
_entity.id
_entity.type
_entity.pdbx_description
1 polymer ?
#
loop_
_entity_poly.entity_id
_entity_poly.type
_entity_poly.pdbx_seq_one_letter_code
_entity_poly.pdbx_strand_id
1 'polypeptide(L)'
;MPARKTNKELLRKEASNDLKGSNKTNRSIDKLTISVTEDSSPEQILRSSWLFLSTFQFFFLFQDYFKLSLLNIEQLENAMMQQDSNEFLKQFMCRVLTPLLNTHQRRAINPDNYEQYLFTLFPEFGPKFQKLHVVDRIQLLKRIEEAHLENSSEDFLAWKNSMDVNELRVAPLGKDDAGWSYWYFGDTRLYREIPVSNGKKGLKEITDNQFTFELICSNLEDWERIVESFRTAKRKTRELSEKIIELGEEVIAKIKSREAAKLKQEAKLKRAKELEQIPKKRSRRLEAKYEEEAKRQKVEEIANQQAILEEIERQKREREAKQKREEEQRQCRTEDARLKMNVSNFIKQKMNEAEKEDER
;
A
#
# COMPACT_ATOMS: atom_id res chain seq x y z
N MET A 1 22.85 -23.48 54.08
CA MET A 1 22.21 -24.66 54.70
C MET A 1 21.82 -24.28 56.13
N PRO A 2 20.64 -24.65 56.66
CA PRO A 2 19.34 -24.17 56.16
C PRO A 2 18.40 -23.66 57.26
N ALA A 3 17.45 -22.80 56.92
CA ALA A 3 16.17 -22.68 57.61
C ALA A 3 15.08 -22.37 56.56
N ARG A 4 13.92 -23.04 56.65
CA ARG A 4 12.94 -23.15 55.56
C ARG A 4 11.52 -23.04 56.14
N LYS A 5 10.68 -22.21 55.51
CA LYS A 5 9.19 -22.21 55.63
C LYS A 5 8.66 -21.74 57.01
N THR A 6 7.41 -21.29 57.16
CA THR A 6 6.22 -21.48 56.30
C THR A 6 5.37 -20.21 56.21
N ASN A 7 4.69 -20.05 55.06
CA ASN A 7 3.62 -19.08 54.83
C ASN A 7 2.25 -19.79 55.00
N LYS A 8 1.14 -19.05 54.84
CA LYS A 8 -0.30 -19.45 54.94
C LYS A 8 -0.87 -19.45 56.37
N GLU A 9 -2.15 -19.19 56.64
CA GLU A 9 -3.38 -18.66 55.97
C GLU A 9 -4.44 -18.49 57.10
N LEU A 10 -5.66 -17.93 57.01
CA LEU A 10 -6.52 -17.25 56.01
C LEU A 10 -7.61 -16.49 56.83
N LEU A 11 -8.26 -15.45 56.27
CA LEU A 11 -9.69 -15.09 56.52
C LEU A 11 -10.09 -14.55 57.94
N ARG A 12 -11.05 -13.61 58.14
CA ARG A 12 -11.92 -12.78 57.25
C ARG A 12 -12.78 -11.83 58.12
N LYS A 13 -13.34 -10.78 57.50
CA LYS A 13 -14.41 -9.87 58.01
C LYS A 13 -13.90 -8.85 59.06
N GLU A 14 -14.47 -7.65 59.22
CA GLU A 14 -15.81 -7.15 58.82
C GLU A 14 -15.78 -5.92 57.88
N ALA A 15 -16.95 -5.36 57.54
CA ALA A 15 -17.17 -4.45 56.41
C ALA A 15 -18.10 -3.26 56.75
N SER A 16 -18.29 -2.37 55.77
CA SER A 16 -19.12 -1.14 55.78
C SER A 16 -18.51 0.06 56.55
N ASN A 17 -18.64 1.31 56.11
CA ASN A 17 -19.30 1.87 54.91
C ASN A 17 -18.64 3.22 54.57
N ASP A 18 -18.59 3.61 53.29
CA ASP A 18 -19.24 4.85 52.80
C ASP A 18 -18.94 5.18 51.33
N LEU A 19 -19.91 5.82 50.68
CA LEU A 19 -19.90 6.12 49.24
C LEU A 19 -19.20 7.44 48.92
N LYS A 20 -18.47 7.47 47.79
CA LYS A 20 -18.58 8.57 46.82
C LYS A 20 -18.18 8.11 45.43
N GLY A 21 -19.12 8.24 44.48
CA GLY A 21 -18.92 7.79 43.11
C GLY A 21 -18.00 8.69 42.30
N SER A 22 -17.20 8.08 41.44
CA SER A 22 -16.64 8.72 40.26
C SER A 22 -16.71 7.72 39.11
N ASN A 23 -17.66 7.92 38.20
CA ASN A 23 -17.76 7.16 36.95
C ASN A 23 -16.61 7.57 36.02
N LYS A 24 -15.39 7.13 36.33
CA LYS A 24 -14.37 6.95 35.31
C LYS A 24 -14.77 5.73 34.49
N THR A 25 -15.40 5.99 33.36
CA THR A 25 -15.47 5.02 32.28
C THR A 25 -14.05 4.74 31.80
N ASN A 26 -13.42 3.73 32.41
CA ASN A 26 -12.28 3.05 31.82
C ASN A 26 -12.77 2.44 30.50
N ARG A 27 -12.75 3.23 29.42
CA ARG A 27 -12.54 2.67 28.10
C ARG A 27 -11.22 1.93 28.21
N SER A 28 -11.27 0.60 28.11
CA SER A 28 -10.09 -0.12 27.66
C SER A 28 -9.68 0.57 26.35
N ILE A 29 -8.50 1.16 26.34
CA ILE A 29 -7.83 1.41 25.07
C ILE A 29 -7.44 0.01 24.63
N ASP A 30 -8.31 -0.62 23.84
CA ASP A 30 -8.03 -1.91 23.24
C ASP A 30 -6.68 -1.77 22.55
N LYS A 31 -5.71 -2.55 23.01
CA LYS A 31 -4.32 -2.37 22.61
C LYS A 31 -4.26 -2.55 21.11
N LEU A 32 -3.77 -1.55 20.39
CA LEU A 32 -3.60 -1.63 18.94
C LEU A 32 -2.60 -2.75 18.65
N THR A 33 -3.08 -3.83 18.06
CA THR A 33 -2.33 -5.06 17.80
C THR A 33 -2.50 -5.50 16.36
N ILE A 34 -1.40 -5.94 15.75
CA ILE A 34 -1.39 -6.67 14.49
C ILE A 34 -1.43 -8.16 14.82
N SER A 35 -2.29 -8.92 14.13
CA SER A 35 -2.52 -10.34 14.39
C SER A 35 -1.70 -11.26 13.47
N VAL A 36 -0.49 -10.83 13.07
CA VAL A 36 0.41 -11.58 12.19
C VAL A 36 1.39 -12.38 13.06
N THR A 37 1.66 -13.61 12.63
CA THR A 37 2.54 -14.59 13.28
C THR A 37 3.46 -15.22 12.23
N GLU A 38 4.42 -16.03 12.66
CA GLU A 38 5.29 -16.79 11.75
C GLU A 38 4.51 -17.81 10.90
N ASP A 39 3.32 -18.24 11.32
CA ASP A 39 2.43 -19.12 10.55
C ASP A 39 1.50 -18.38 9.56
N SER A 40 1.58 -17.05 9.50
CA SER A 40 0.76 -16.23 8.59
C SER A 40 1.22 -16.34 7.13
N SER A 41 0.47 -15.79 6.18
CA SER A 41 0.89 -15.86 4.77
C SER A 41 2.22 -15.12 4.55
N PRO A 42 3.08 -15.55 3.60
CA PRO A 42 4.33 -14.85 3.33
C PRO A 42 4.16 -13.36 2.99
N GLU A 43 3.06 -13.01 2.35
CA GLU A 43 2.66 -11.62 2.04
C GLU A 43 2.39 -10.80 3.31
N GLN A 44 1.66 -11.38 4.28
CA GLN A 44 1.39 -10.75 5.58
C GLN A 44 2.67 -10.58 6.40
N ILE A 45 3.51 -11.62 6.45
CA ILE A 45 4.79 -11.61 7.16
C ILE A 45 5.69 -10.49 6.64
N LEU A 46 5.90 -10.42 5.31
CA LEU A 46 6.74 -9.38 4.70
C LEU A 46 6.20 -7.96 4.97
N ARG A 47 4.89 -7.74 4.79
CA ARG A 47 4.27 -6.42 4.94
C ARG A 47 4.11 -5.95 6.38
N SER A 48 4.24 -6.84 7.36
CA SER A 48 4.20 -6.49 8.78
C SER A 48 5.56 -6.53 9.48
N SER A 49 6.56 -7.14 8.87
CA SER A 49 7.90 -7.30 9.45
C SER A 49 8.69 -6.00 9.43
N TRP A 50 8.94 -5.42 10.61
CA TRP A 50 9.85 -4.27 10.74
C TRP A 50 11.25 -4.62 10.22
N LEU A 51 11.67 -5.87 10.43
CA LEU A 51 12.98 -6.36 10.03
C LEU A 51 13.12 -6.38 8.51
N PHE A 52 12.08 -6.80 7.79
CA PHE A 52 12.06 -6.73 6.33
C PHE A 52 12.12 -5.28 5.84
N LEU A 53 11.30 -4.38 6.40
CA LEU A 53 11.26 -2.98 5.97
C LEU A 53 12.57 -2.23 6.24
N SER A 54 13.21 -2.44 7.40
CA SER A 54 14.51 -1.85 7.70
C SER A 54 15.62 -2.38 6.79
N THR A 55 15.60 -3.69 6.51
CA THR A 55 16.58 -4.35 5.63
C THR A 55 16.40 -3.90 4.17
N PHE A 56 15.16 -3.79 3.70
CA PHE A 56 14.84 -3.20 2.40
C PHE A 56 15.36 -1.75 2.32
N GLN A 57 15.10 -0.94 3.35
CA GLN A 57 15.51 0.46 3.37
C GLN A 57 17.04 0.61 3.28
N PHE A 58 17.80 -0.27 3.93
CA PHE A 58 19.26 -0.30 3.75
C PHE A 58 19.64 -0.51 2.28
N PHE A 59 19.15 -1.59 1.64
CA PHE A 59 19.47 -1.85 0.24
C PHE A 59 18.94 -0.78 -0.73
N PHE A 60 17.88 -0.06 -0.36
CA PHE A 60 17.34 1.07 -1.12
C PHE A 60 18.22 2.33 -1.01
N LEU A 61 18.71 2.67 0.19
CA LEU A 61 19.65 3.78 0.39
C LEU A 61 20.97 3.51 -0.33
N PHE A 62 21.52 2.31 -0.19
CA PHE A 62 22.81 1.91 -0.78
C PHE A 62 22.67 1.32 -2.20
N GLN A 63 21.56 1.58 -2.91
CA GLN A 63 21.25 0.89 -4.18
C GLN A 63 22.30 1.15 -5.28
N ASP A 64 22.88 2.35 -5.34
CA ASP A 64 23.93 2.70 -6.30
C ASP A 64 25.26 2.00 -5.99
N TYR A 65 25.63 1.91 -4.71
CA TYR A 65 26.81 1.16 -4.26
C TYR A 65 26.70 -0.33 -4.66
N PHE A 66 25.54 -0.94 -4.40
CA PHE A 66 25.25 -2.32 -4.77
C PHE A 66 24.94 -2.50 -6.27
N LYS A 67 24.78 -1.43 -7.05
CA LYS A 67 24.39 -1.48 -8.48
C LYS A 67 23.07 -2.23 -8.71
N LEU A 68 22.09 -1.94 -7.86
CA LEU A 68 20.73 -2.44 -7.93
C LEU A 68 19.90 -1.52 -8.84
N SER A 69 19.41 -2.06 -9.96
CA SER A 69 18.66 -1.28 -10.95
C SER A 69 17.28 -0.87 -10.42
N LEU A 70 17.14 0.37 -9.92
CA LEU A 70 15.89 0.95 -9.42
C LEU A 70 15.15 0.02 -8.45
N LEU A 71 15.78 -0.27 -7.30
CA LEU A 71 15.27 -1.24 -6.34
C LEU A 71 13.85 -0.85 -5.88
N ASN A 72 12.91 -1.78 -6.00
CA ASN A 72 11.52 -1.57 -5.64
C ASN A 72 11.04 -2.62 -4.61
N ILE A 73 10.35 -2.14 -3.57
CA ILE A 73 9.87 -2.97 -2.46
C ILE A 73 8.89 -4.06 -2.90
N GLU A 74 7.99 -3.77 -3.85
CA GLU A 74 7.04 -4.76 -4.38
C GLU A 74 7.74 -5.85 -5.18
N GLN A 75 8.76 -5.49 -5.97
CA GLN A 75 9.56 -6.47 -6.71
C GLN A 75 10.34 -7.40 -5.76
N LEU A 76 10.91 -6.85 -4.68
CA LEU A 76 11.58 -7.65 -3.66
C LEU A 76 10.60 -8.53 -2.88
N GLU A 77 9.45 -8.02 -2.44
CA GLU A 77 8.41 -8.83 -1.79
C GLU A 77 7.97 -10.00 -2.67
N ASN A 78 7.62 -9.73 -3.93
CA ASN A 78 7.19 -10.76 -4.88
C ASN A 78 8.27 -11.83 -5.10
N ALA A 79 9.54 -11.42 -5.20
CA ALA A 79 10.68 -12.33 -5.28
C ALA A 79 10.89 -13.15 -4.00
N MET A 80 10.70 -12.54 -2.83
CA MET A 80 10.84 -13.17 -1.51
C MET A 80 9.74 -14.20 -1.22
N MET A 81 8.57 -14.10 -1.85
CA MET A 81 7.47 -15.07 -1.73
C MET A 81 7.59 -16.28 -2.67
N GLN A 82 8.31 -16.15 -3.79
CA GLN A 82 8.37 -17.20 -4.81
C GLN A 82 9.19 -18.42 -4.34
N GLN A 83 8.70 -19.61 -4.69
CA GLN A 83 9.40 -20.89 -4.45
C GLN A 83 10.29 -21.27 -5.65
N ASP A 84 10.00 -20.73 -6.82
CA ASP A 84 10.74 -20.97 -8.06
C ASP A 84 11.91 -19.99 -8.26
N SER A 85 12.74 -20.29 -9.26
CA SER A 85 13.89 -19.49 -9.68
C SER A 85 13.47 -18.10 -10.20
N ASN A 86 13.53 -17.08 -9.34
CA ASN A 86 13.31 -15.68 -9.72
C ASN A 86 14.61 -15.01 -10.22
N GLU A 87 14.64 -14.56 -11.48
CA GLU A 87 15.83 -13.93 -12.08
C GLU A 87 16.21 -12.58 -11.45
N PHE A 88 15.24 -11.78 -11.02
CA PHE A 88 15.52 -10.53 -10.29
C PHE A 88 16.20 -10.82 -8.95
N LEU A 89 15.74 -11.85 -8.22
CA LEU A 89 16.32 -12.27 -6.95
C LEU A 89 17.75 -12.78 -7.10
N LYS A 90 18.00 -13.63 -8.10
CA LYS A 90 19.35 -14.11 -8.42
C LYS A 90 20.31 -12.94 -8.67
N GLN A 91 19.89 -11.96 -9.48
CA GLN A 91 20.68 -10.78 -9.77
C GLN A 91 20.89 -9.91 -8.52
N PHE A 92 19.83 -9.65 -7.75
CA PHE A 92 19.90 -8.95 -6.46
C PHE A 92 20.92 -9.62 -5.52
N MET A 93 20.82 -10.94 -5.33
CA MET A 93 21.74 -11.71 -4.49
C MET A 93 23.19 -11.63 -4.99
N CYS A 94 23.43 -11.77 -6.30
CA CYS A 94 24.78 -11.57 -6.85
C CYS A 94 25.32 -10.18 -6.51
N ARG A 95 24.50 -9.13 -6.66
CA ARG A 95 24.88 -7.74 -6.39
C ARG A 95 25.22 -7.51 -4.92
N VAL A 96 24.37 -7.93 -3.98
CA VAL A 96 24.59 -7.69 -2.55
C VAL A 96 25.68 -8.60 -1.94
N LEU A 97 25.92 -9.79 -2.50
CA LEU A 97 27.02 -10.66 -2.05
C LEU A 97 28.38 -10.24 -2.60
N THR A 98 28.44 -9.66 -3.82
CA THR A 98 29.72 -9.33 -4.48
C THR A 98 30.71 -8.56 -3.58
N PRO A 99 30.33 -7.50 -2.84
CA PRO A 99 31.29 -6.78 -2.00
C PRO A 99 31.87 -7.60 -0.84
N LEU A 100 31.13 -8.59 -0.33
CA LEU A 100 31.58 -9.49 0.75
C LEU A 100 32.59 -10.55 0.27
N LEU A 101 32.70 -10.76 -1.03
CA LEU A 101 33.53 -11.80 -1.63
C LEU A 101 34.97 -11.31 -1.92
N ASN A 102 35.91 -12.24 -2.00
CA ASN A 102 37.30 -11.93 -2.38
C ASN A 102 37.44 -11.63 -3.89
N THR A 103 38.58 -11.04 -4.31
CA THR A 103 38.83 -10.58 -5.69
C THR A 103 38.61 -11.64 -6.78
N HIS A 104 38.88 -12.92 -6.50
CA HIS A 104 38.63 -14.00 -7.44
C HIS A 104 37.13 -14.34 -7.51
N GLN A 105 36.51 -14.55 -6.34
CA GLN A 105 35.08 -14.87 -6.21
C GLN A 105 34.18 -13.77 -6.82
N ARG A 106 34.53 -12.49 -6.64
CA ARG A 106 33.86 -11.32 -7.25
C ARG A 106 33.72 -11.41 -8.78
N ARG A 107 34.61 -12.13 -9.47
CA ARG A 107 34.57 -12.33 -10.93
C ARG A 107 33.86 -13.61 -11.35
N ALA A 108 33.62 -14.53 -10.42
CA ALA A 108 33.07 -15.86 -10.66
C ALA A 108 31.59 -15.98 -10.26
N ILE A 109 31.09 -15.15 -9.33
CA ILE A 109 29.69 -15.12 -8.93
C ILE A 109 28.76 -14.71 -10.07
N ASN A 110 27.69 -15.48 -10.26
CA ASN A 110 26.68 -15.29 -11.29
C ASN A 110 25.31 -15.89 -10.84
N PRO A 111 24.23 -15.63 -11.59
CA PRO A 111 22.87 -16.06 -11.23
C PRO A 111 22.67 -17.57 -11.02
N ASP A 112 23.58 -18.43 -11.50
CA ASP A 112 23.48 -19.89 -11.41
C ASP A 112 24.33 -20.50 -10.29
N ASN A 113 25.26 -19.74 -9.70
CA ASN A 113 26.14 -20.23 -8.62
C ASN A 113 26.11 -19.39 -7.32
N TYR A 114 25.32 -18.31 -7.26
CA TYR A 114 25.26 -17.43 -6.08
C TYR A 114 24.92 -18.18 -4.78
N GLU A 115 24.12 -19.25 -4.83
CA GLU A 115 23.74 -20.05 -3.65
C GLU A 115 24.95 -20.72 -2.98
N GLN A 116 25.98 -21.09 -3.75
CA GLN A 116 27.21 -21.65 -3.19
C GLN A 116 27.96 -20.59 -2.36
N TYR A 117 28.01 -19.35 -2.84
CA TYR A 117 28.64 -18.24 -2.13
C TYR A 117 27.83 -17.80 -0.92
N LEU A 118 26.50 -17.76 -1.05
CA LEU A 118 25.55 -17.52 0.03
C LEU A 118 25.75 -18.50 1.19
N PHE A 119 25.77 -19.81 0.90
CA PHE A 119 26.02 -20.85 1.90
C PHE A 119 27.44 -20.83 2.49
N THR A 120 28.44 -20.41 1.71
CA THR A 120 29.81 -20.26 2.21
C THR A 120 29.94 -19.11 3.20
N LEU A 121 29.20 -18.02 2.99
CA LEU A 121 29.19 -16.84 3.87
C LEU A 121 28.26 -17.00 5.07
N PHE A 122 27.11 -17.66 4.89
CA PHE A 122 26.02 -17.78 5.87
C PHE A 122 25.53 -19.24 5.98
N PRO A 123 26.38 -20.18 6.43
CA PRO A 123 26.06 -21.61 6.46
C PRO A 123 24.87 -21.98 7.37
N GLU A 124 24.54 -21.12 8.34
CA GLU A 124 23.44 -21.29 9.28
C GLU A 124 22.05 -21.33 8.62
N PHE A 125 21.89 -20.74 7.42
CA PHE A 125 20.65 -20.79 6.63
C PHE A 125 20.60 -21.97 5.64
N GLY A 126 21.66 -22.80 5.57
CA GLY A 126 21.69 -23.94 4.67
C GLY A 126 21.83 -23.58 3.17
N PRO A 127 21.86 -24.60 2.29
CA PRO A 127 22.44 -24.46 0.94
C PRO A 127 21.49 -23.95 -0.15
N LYS A 128 20.20 -23.70 0.14
CA LYS A 128 19.20 -23.33 -0.88
C LYS A 128 18.24 -22.27 -0.38
N PHE A 129 18.29 -21.09 -0.99
CA PHE A 129 17.48 -19.95 -0.56
C PHE A 129 15.98 -20.23 -0.67
N GLN A 130 15.53 -20.87 -1.75
CA GLN A 130 14.09 -21.06 -1.99
C GLN A 130 13.49 -22.10 -1.05
N LYS A 131 14.30 -22.92 -0.36
CA LYS A 131 13.80 -23.86 0.66
C LYS A 131 13.58 -23.22 2.04
N LEU A 132 14.06 -22.01 2.25
CA LEU A 132 13.91 -21.27 3.50
C LEU A 132 12.46 -20.82 3.70
N HIS A 133 12.02 -20.81 4.96
CA HIS A 133 10.79 -20.12 5.33
C HIS A 133 10.96 -18.61 5.12
N VAL A 134 9.86 -17.88 4.90
CA VAL A 134 9.94 -16.43 4.59
C VAL A 134 10.59 -15.63 5.72
N VAL A 135 10.43 -16.06 6.97
CA VAL A 135 11.09 -15.45 8.15
C VAL A 135 12.60 -15.63 8.06
N ASP A 136 13.09 -16.84 7.75
CA ASP A 136 14.52 -17.12 7.58
C ASP A 136 15.10 -16.36 6.37
N ARG A 137 14.33 -16.20 5.28
CA ARG A 137 14.73 -15.38 4.12
C ARG A 137 14.95 -13.92 4.53
N ILE A 138 14.07 -13.37 5.38
CA ILE A 138 14.22 -11.99 5.92
C ILE A 138 15.45 -11.92 6.83
N GLN A 139 15.64 -12.88 7.73
CA GLN A 139 16.80 -12.95 8.62
C GLN A 139 18.12 -13.06 7.85
N LEU A 140 18.16 -13.82 6.76
CA LEU A 140 19.32 -13.93 5.88
C LEU A 140 19.64 -12.61 5.17
N LEU A 141 18.64 -11.88 4.65
CA LEU A 141 18.86 -10.54 4.11
C LEU A 141 19.40 -9.58 5.18
N LYS A 142 18.88 -9.69 6.42
CA LYS A 142 19.40 -8.90 7.54
C LYS A 142 20.85 -9.26 7.86
N ARG A 143 21.19 -10.55 7.87
CA ARG A 143 22.57 -11.01 8.12
C ARG A 143 23.54 -10.53 7.04
N ILE A 144 23.08 -10.41 5.78
CA ILE A 144 23.85 -9.78 4.69
C ILE A 144 24.07 -8.27 4.96
N GLU A 145 23.04 -7.52 5.36
CA GLU A 145 23.19 -6.11 5.80
C GLU A 145 24.24 -5.99 6.91
N GLU A 146 24.10 -6.78 7.97
CA GLU A 146 25.02 -6.81 9.11
C GLU A 146 26.44 -7.12 8.67
N ALA A 147 26.64 -8.08 7.77
CA ALA A 147 27.96 -8.42 7.23
C ALA A 147 28.62 -7.27 6.46
N HIS A 148 27.86 -6.38 5.80
CA HIS A 148 28.41 -5.16 5.18
C HIS A 148 28.80 -4.09 6.22
N LEU A 149 28.04 -4.00 7.32
CA LEU A 149 28.35 -3.09 8.43
C LEU A 149 29.57 -3.58 9.23
N GLU A 150 29.67 -4.88 9.50
CA GLU A 150 30.80 -5.54 10.15
C GLU A 150 32.07 -5.46 9.30
N ASN A 151 31.98 -5.88 8.03
CA ASN A 151 33.09 -5.86 7.08
C ASN A 151 33.08 -4.56 6.26
N SER A 152 32.97 -3.43 6.96
CA SER A 152 32.92 -2.08 6.40
C SER A 152 34.17 -1.78 5.55
N SER A 153 34.09 -2.11 4.25
CA SER A 153 35.17 -1.84 3.29
C SER A 153 35.43 -0.34 3.16
N GLU A 154 36.67 0.04 2.81
CA GLU A 154 37.02 1.45 2.56
C GLU A 154 36.08 2.08 1.51
N ASP A 155 35.73 1.35 0.45
CA ASP A 155 34.76 1.76 -0.57
C ASP A 155 33.37 2.04 0.03
N PHE A 156 32.86 1.14 0.89
CA PHE A 156 31.54 1.29 1.52
C PHE A 156 31.53 2.45 2.51
N LEU A 157 32.59 2.61 3.30
CA LEU A 157 32.74 3.72 4.24
C LEU A 157 32.86 5.06 3.52
N ALA A 158 33.64 5.14 2.44
CA ALA A 158 33.75 6.33 1.62
C ALA A 158 32.39 6.72 1.02
N TRP A 159 31.64 5.75 0.49
CA TRP A 159 30.29 5.97 -0.03
C TRP A 159 29.32 6.44 1.07
N LYS A 160 29.26 5.73 2.20
CA LYS A 160 28.41 6.06 3.34
C LYS A 160 28.70 7.46 3.91
N ASN A 161 29.98 7.83 3.99
CA ASN A 161 30.41 9.13 4.48
C ASN A 161 30.17 10.28 3.48
N SER A 162 29.76 9.98 2.23
CA SER A 162 29.40 10.98 1.23
C SER A 162 27.92 11.39 1.24
N MET A 163 27.06 10.63 1.92
CA MET A 163 25.64 10.96 2.11
C MET A 163 25.42 11.96 3.25
N ASP A 164 24.29 12.69 3.22
CA ASP A 164 23.83 13.41 4.40
C ASP A 164 23.36 12.40 5.48
N VAL A 165 23.73 12.66 6.74
CA VAL A 165 23.24 11.94 7.92
C VAL A 165 21.71 12.01 8.05
N ASN A 166 21.08 13.05 7.50
CA ASN A 166 19.62 13.16 7.42
C ASN A 166 19.02 12.22 6.36
N GLU A 167 19.65 12.06 5.19
CA GLU A 167 19.21 11.13 4.14
C GLU A 167 19.35 9.66 4.58
N LEU A 168 20.36 9.36 5.40
CA LEU A 168 20.56 8.04 6.02
C LEU A 168 19.48 7.66 7.06
N ARG A 169 18.59 8.59 7.46
CA ARG A 169 17.59 8.38 8.53
C ARG A 169 16.18 8.45 7.98
N VAL A 170 15.47 7.31 7.98
CA VAL A 170 14.02 7.33 7.83
C VAL A 170 13.38 7.75 9.15
N ALA A 171 12.53 8.77 9.07
CA ALA A 171 11.69 9.24 10.17
C ALA A 171 10.21 8.98 9.83
N PRO A 172 9.34 8.76 10.83
CA PRO A 172 7.91 8.68 10.59
C PRO A 172 7.37 10.04 10.16
N LEU A 173 6.38 10.05 9.26
CA LEU A 173 5.68 11.25 8.81
C LEU A 173 5.01 12.00 9.97
N GLY A 174 4.52 11.23 10.95
CA GLY A 174 3.91 11.71 12.19
C GLY A 174 3.10 10.61 12.88
N LYS A 175 2.32 10.99 13.90
CA LYS A 175 1.42 10.09 14.62
C LYS A 175 -0.03 10.57 14.59
N ASP A 176 -0.98 9.63 14.52
CA ASP A 176 -2.41 9.93 14.64
C ASP A 176 -2.89 9.96 16.10
N ASP A 177 -4.18 10.29 16.29
CA ASP A 177 -4.81 10.43 17.61
C ASP A 177 -4.88 9.12 18.40
N ALA A 178 -4.75 7.97 17.71
CA ALA A 178 -4.71 6.64 18.30
C ALA A 178 -3.27 6.18 18.61
N GLY A 179 -2.27 6.92 18.14
CA GLY A 179 -0.84 6.70 18.40
C GLY A 179 -0.11 5.90 17.33
N TRP A 180 -0.76 5.56 16.21
CA TRP A 180 -0.09 4.90 15.08
C TRP A 180 0.96 5.82 14.48
N SER A 181 2.14 5.29 14.19
CA SER A 181 3.21 6.04 13.52
C SER A 181 3.17 5.75 12.02
N TYR A 182 3.08 6.78 11.18
CA TYR A 182 2.99 6.61 9.73
C TYR A 182 4.37 6.66 9.08
N TRP A 183 4.64 5.74 8.16
CA TRP A 183 5.96 5.53 7.55
C TRP A 183 5.83 5.39 6.03
N TYR A 184 6.81 5.90 5.29
CA TYR A 184 6.84 5.84 3.84
C TYR A 184 8.11 5.12 3.36
N PHE A 185 7.96 4.13 2.49
CA PHE A 185 9.04 3.27 2.00
C PHE A 185 8.95 3.03 0.50
N GLY A 186 10.12 2.90 -0.16
CA GLY A 186 10.24 2.35 -1.51
C GLY A 186 9.44 3.09 -2.59
N ASP A 187 9.37 4.42 -2.50
CA ASP A 187 8.76 5.36 -3.46
C ASP A 187 7.26 5.27 -3.73
N THR A 188 6.55 4.25 -3.24
CA THR A 188 5.12 4.05 -3.53
C THR A 188 4.30 3.52 -2.36
N ARG A 189 4.88 3.30 -1.18
CA ARG A 189 4.17 2.60 -0.09
C ARG A 189 4.07 3.38 1.21
N LEU A 190 2.85 3.48 1.71
CA LEU A 190 2.53 4.01 3.04
C LEU A 190 2.21 2.85 3.98
N TYR A 191 2.90 2.81 5.10
CA TYR A 191 2.63 1.88 6.20
C TYR A 191 2.24 2.67 7.46
N ARG A 192 1.62 1.99 8.42
CA ARG A 192 1.53 2.46 9.80
C ARG A 192 2.10 1.41 10.76
N GLU A 193 2.63 1.87 11.88
CA GLU A 193 3.22 1.04 12.93
C GLU A 193 2.48 1.23 14.25
N ILE A 194 2.26 0.14 14.99
CA ILE A 194 1.61 0.17 16.31
C ILE A 194 2.34 1.12 17.28
N PRO A 195 1.67 1.64 18.33
CA PRO A 195 2.31 2.53 19.29
C PRO A 195 3.39 1.78 20.11
N VAL A 196 4.65 1.98 19.75
CA VAL A 196 5.82 1.47 20.49
C VAL A 196 6.20 2.43 21.63
N SER A 197 6.61 1.90 22.78
CA SER A 197 7.14 2.71 23.90
C SER A 197 8.43 3.46 23.50
N ASN A 198 8.74 4.59 24.12
CA ASN A 198 10.02 5.26 23.86
C ASN A 198 11.21 4.55 24.57
N GLY A 199 12.41 4.65 23.98
CA GLY A 199 13.67 4.20 24.57
C GLY A 199 13.84 2.68 24.63
N LYS A 200 14.64 2.20 25.61
CA LYS A 200 15.03 0.78 25.73
C LYS A 200 13.83 -0.19 25.80
N LYS A 201 12.70 0.25 26.35
CA LYS A 201 11.47 -0.56 26.41
C LYS A 201 10.87 -0.79 25.03
N GLY A 202 10.85 0.25 24.18
CA GLY A 202 10.37 0.16 22.80
C GLY A 202 11.26 -0.71 21.93
N LEU A 203 12.57 -0.56 22.06
CA LEU A 203 13.52 -1.43 21.35
C LEU A 203 13.26 -2.90 21.69
N LYS A 204 13.01 -3.22 22.97
CA LYS A 204 12.61 -4.57 23.38
C LYS A 204 11.25 -4.99 22.81
N GLU A 205 10.25 -4.11 22.83
CA GLU A 205 8.92 -4.38 22.23
C GLU A 205 9.01 -4.69 20.72
N ILE A 206 9.95 -4.05 20.01
CA ILE A 206 10.25 -4.31 18.58
C ILE A 206 11.04 -5.63 18.40
N THR A 207 12.06 -5.90 19.22
CA THR A 207 12.80 -7.17 19.11
C THR A 207 11.96 -8.39 19.48
N ASP A 208 11.07 -8.25 20.46
CA ASP A 208 10.19 -9.33 20.92
C ASP A 208 8.96 -9.52 20.02
N ASN A 209 8.60 -8.53 19.18
CA ASN A 209 7.53 -8.63 18.18
C ASN A 209 8.03 -8.21 16.79
N GLN A 210 8.30 -9.20 15.93
CA GLN A 210 8.73 -8.93 14.55
C GLN A 210 7.65 -8.18 13.73
N PHE A 211 6.38 -8.27 14.10
CA PHE A 211 5.25 -7.80 13.31
C PHE A 211 4.61 -6.52 13.90
N THR A 212 5.23 -5.37 13.66
CA THR A 212 4.75 -4.05 14.14
C THR A 212 4.09 -3.19 13.06
N PHE A 213 4.21 -3.54 11.78
CA PHE A 213 3.74 -2.74 10.64
C PHE A 213 2.44 -3.26 10.00
N GLU A 214 1.71 -2.35 9.37
CA GLU A 214 0.56 -2.61 8.51
C GLU A 214 0.68 -1.77 7.23
N LEU A 215 0.57 -2.40 6.06
CA LEU A 215 0.56 -1.72 4.77
C LEU A 215 -0.80 -1.04 4.55
N ILE A 216 -0.79 0.27 4.32
CA ILE A 216 -2.00 1.11 4.14
C ILE A 216 -2.18 1.53 2.68
N CYS A 217 -1.09 1.83 1.97
CA CYS A 217 -1.13 2.13 0.55
C CYS A 217 -0.10 1.33 -0.24
N SER A 218 -0.59 0.58 -1.21
CA SER A 218 0.20 -0.27 -2.12
C SER A 218 0.10 0.16 -3.58
N ASN A 219 -1.03 0.77 -3.96
CA ASN A 219 -1.42 1.10 -5.33
C ASN A 219 -2.09 2.48 -5.40
N LEU A 220 -2.46 2.91 -6.62
CA LEU A 220 -3.09 4.22 -6.86
C LEU A 220 -4.39 4.43 -6.07
N GLU A 221 -5.29 3.45 -6.07
CA GLU A 221 -6.60 3.54 -5.40
C GLU A 221 -6.46 3.69 -3.88
N ASP A 222 -5.46 3.03 -3.30
CA ASP A 222 -5.15 3.18 -1.87
C ASP A 222 -4.69 4.60 -1.53
N TRP A 223 -3.85 5.20 -2.39
CA TRP A 223 -3.37 6.57 -2.19
C TRP A 223 -4.49 7.60 -2.37
N GLU A 224 -5.31 7.46 -3.41
CA GLU A 224 -6.48 8.35 -3.60
C GLU A 224 -7.45 8.26 -2.41
N ARG A 225 -7.71 7.04 -1.92
CA ARG A 225 -8.55 6.79 -0.73
C ARG A 225 -7.93 7.36 0.55
N ILE A 226 -6.62 7.20 0.78
CA ILE A 226 -6.00 7.71 2.01
C ILE A 226 -6.00 9.24 2.02
N VAL A 227 -5.61 9.89 0.92
CA VAL A 227 -5.55 11.36 0.80
C VAL A 227 -6.92 11.96 1.09
N GLU A 228 -7.99 11.43 0.48
CA GLU A 228 -9.34 11.92 0.72
C GLU A 228 -9.82 11.69 2.17
N SER A 229 -9.41 10.58 2.80
CA SER A 229 -9.66 10.34 4.23
C SER A 229 -8.91 11.30 5.17
N PHE A 230 -7.82 11.92 4.72
CA PHE A 230 -7.07 12.92 5.50
C PHE A 230 -7.60 14.34 5.24
N ARG A 231 -8.08 14.65 4.02
CA ARG A 231 -8.78 15.92 3.72
C ARG A 231 -10.09 16.09 4.50
N THR A 232 -10.87 15.01 4.63
CA THR A 232 -12.22 15.05 5.23
C THR A 232 -12.24 14.89 6.76
N ALA A 233 -11.15 14.43 7.37
CA ALA A 233 -11.12 14.08 8.79
C ALA A 233 -10.91 15.29 9.71
N LYS A 234 -11.92 15.60 10.54
CA LYS A 234 -11.91 16.74 11.48
C LYS A 234 -11.01 16.59 12.72
N ARG A 235 -10.38 15.43 12.95
CA ARG A 235 -9.70 15.11 14.23
C ARG A 235 -8.21 14.85 14.14
N LYS A 236 -7.74 14.33 13.00
CA LYS A 236 -6.35 13.92 12.81
C LYS A 236 -5.39 15.08 13.06
N THR A 237 -4.19 14.77 13.57
CA THR A 237 -3.11 15.74 13.75
C THR A 237 -2.84 16.50 12.44
N ARG A 238 -2.87 17.84 12.53
CA ARG A 238 -2.83 18.74 11.36
C ARG A 238 -1.57 18.52 10.51
N GLU A 239 -0.41 18.48 11.17
CA GLU A 239 0.90 18.30 10.53
C GLU A 239 1.01 16.97 9.77
N LEU A 240 0.54 15.86 10.37
CA LEU A 240 0.49 14.55 9.70
C LEU A 240 -0.43 14.58 8.47
N SER A 241 -1.56 15.29 8.59
CA SER A 241 -2.54 15.39 7.52
C SER A 241 -2.00 16.19 6.34
N GLU A 242 -1.34 17.32 6.60
CA GLU A 242 -0.66 18.13 5.59
C GLU A 242 0.41 17.30 4.86
N LYS A 243 1.31 16.61 5.61
CA LYS A 243 2.36 15.74 5.02
C LYS A 243 1.82 14.57 4.20
N ILE A 244 0.79 13.88 4.66
CA ILE A 244 0.22 12.73 3.93
C ILE A 244 -0.51 13.18 2.65
N ILE A 245 -1.15 14.36 2.66
CA ILE A 245 -1.79 14.92 1.47
C ILE A 245 -0.72 15.34 0.44
N GLU A 246 0.29 16.10 0.86
CA GLU A 246 1.40 16.54 -0.01
C GLU A 246 2.13 15.37 -0.65
N LEU A 247 2.59 14.41 0.16
CA LEU A 247 3.25 13.19 -0.31
C LEU A 247 2.34 12.34 -1.19
N GLY A 248 1.07 12.22 -0.81
CA GLY A 248 0.10 11.42 -1.56
C GLY A 248 -0.16 11.99 -2.96
N GLU A 249 -0.26 13.31 -3.10
CA GLU A 249 -0.41 13.97 -4.40
C GLU A 249 0.82 13.77 -5.31
N GLU A 250 2.04 13.83 -4.75
CA GLU A 250 3.28 13.49 -5.48
C GLU A 250 3.29 12.03 -5.93
N VAL A 251 3.01 11.08 -5.02
CA VAL A 251 3.03 9.64 -5.31
C VAL A 251 1.96 9.27 -6.34
N ILE A 252 0.74 9.84 -6.24
CA ILE A 252 -0.33 9.67 -7.23
C ILE A 252 0.12 10.13 -8.62
N ALA A 253 0.77 11.30 -8.71
CA ALA A 253 1.31 11.81 -9.98
C ALA A 253 2.42 10.91 -10.54
N LYS A 254 3.32 10.42 -9.67
CA LYS A 254 4.43 9.51 -10.02
C LYS A 254 3.92 8.16 -10.55
N ILE A 255 2.90 7.57 -9.91
CA ILE A 255 2.27 6.32 -10.35
C ILE A 255 1.60 6.52 -11.73
N LYS A 256 0.73 7.54 -11.88
CA LYS A 256 0.05 7.85 -13.15
C LYS A 256 1.03 8.10 -14.29
N SER A 257 2.13 8.81 -14.03
CA SER A 257 3.20 9.05 -15.00
C SER A 257 3.89 7.75 -15.43
N ARG A 258 4.20 6.85 -14.48
CA ARG A 258 4.83 5.55 -14.74
C ARG A 258 3.92 4.63 -15.57
N GLU A 259 2.62 4.61 -15.29
CA GLU A 259 1.62 3.85 -16.05
C GLU A 259 1.47 4.38 -17.48
N ALA A 260 1.37 5.70 -17.66
CA ALA A 260 1.33 6.33 -18.97
C ALA A 260 2.61 6.06 -19.78
N ALA A 261 3.78 6.07 -19.14
CA ALA A 261 5.05 5.72 -19.77
C ALA A 261 5.08 4.25 -20.22
N LYS A 262 4.60 3.33 -19.40
CA LYS A 262 4.49 1.88 -19.72
C LYS A 262 3.57 1.66 -20.93
N LEU A 263 2.37 2.24 -20.92
CA LEU A 263 1.42 2.18 -22.05
C LEU A 263 2.04 2.73 -23.35
N LYS A 264 2.76 3.86 -23.27
CA LYS A 264 3.47 4.47 -24.41
C LYS A 264 4.59 3.58 -24.95
N GLN A 265 5.31 2.87 -24.07
CA GLN A 265 6.35 1.92 -24.47
C GLN A 265 5.76 0.66 -25.12
N GLU A 266 4.66 0.13 -24.56
CA GLU A 266 3.95 -1.02 -25.13
C GLU A 266 3.36 -0.69 -26.51
N ALA A 267 2.73 0.47 -26.67
CA ALA A 267 2.24 0.94 -27.96
C ALA A 267 3.37 1.10 -29.01
N LYS A 268 4.56 1.58 -28.61
CA LYS A 268 5.74 1.63 -29.48
C LYS A 268 6.20 0.23 -29.90
N LEU A 269 6.27 -0.72 -28.96
CA LEU A 269 6.69 -2.10 -29.24
C LEU A 269 5.68 -2.83 -30.14
N LYS A 270 4.38 -2.64 -29.91
CA LYS A 270 3.33 -3.17 -30.78
C LYS A 270 3.46 -2.62 -32.21
N ARG A 271 3.59 -1.29 -32.36
CA ARG A 271 3.80 -0.64 -33.66
C ARG A 271 5.08 -1.10 -34.37
N ALA A 272 6.16 -1.36 -33.62
CA ALA A 272 7.40 -1.88 -34.18
C ALA A 272 7.21 -3.30 -34.76
N LYS A 273 6.56 -4.20 -34.00
CA LYS A 273 6.22 -5.56 -34.47
C LYS A 273 5.29 -5.53 -35.69
N GLU A 274 4.30 -4.65 -35.72
CA GLU A 274 3.42 -4.45 -36.87
C GLU A 274 4.21 -4.02 -38.12
N LEU A 275 5.15 -3.08 -37.98
CA LEU A 275 6.04 -2.64 -39.08
C LEU A 275 6.98 -3.77 -39.57
N GLU A 276 7.46 -4.65 -38.69
CA GLU A 276 8.29 -5.80 -39.07
C GLU A 276 7.50 -6.87 -39.85
N GLN A 277 6.21 -7.02 -39.59
CA GLN A 277 5.32 -7.94 -40.32
C GLN A 277 4.95 -7.45 -41.73
N ILE A 278 5.24 -6.19 -42.09
CA ILE A 278 5.01 -5.67 -43.44
C ILE A 278 6.03 -6.30 -44.41
N PRO A 279 5.60 -7.00 -45.48
CA PRO A 279 6.51 -7.63 -46.43
C PRO A 279 7.40 -6.60 -47.15
N LYS A 280 8.70 -6.59 -46.85
CA LYS A 280 9.69 -5.58 -47.31
C LYS A 280 9.97 -5.52 -48.83
N LYS A 281 9.28 -6.31 -49.65
CA LYS A 281 9.36 -6.30 -51.12
C LYS A 281 7.99 -6.61 -51.72
N ARG A 282 7.32 -5.61 -52.26
CA ARG A 282 6.11 -5.78 -53.08
C ARG A 282 6.17 -4.88 -54.32
N SER A 283 5.48 -5.28 -55.39
CA SER A 283 5.38 -4.43 -56.57
C SER A 283 4.63 -3.14 -56.25
N ARG A 284 5.15 -1.99 -56.69
CA ARG A 284 4.61 -0.64 -56.49
C ARG A 284 3.11 -0.51 -56.80
N ARG A 285 2.61 -1.33 -57.74
CA ARG A 285 1.19 -1.40 -58.15
C ARG A 285 0.29 -2.13 -57.15
N LEU A 286 0.82 -3.10 -56.41
CA LEU A 286 0.10 -3.76 -55.31
C LEU A 286 0.15 -2.90 -54.04
N GLU A 287 1.28 -2.26 -53.78
CA GLU A 287 1.49 -1.36 -52.64
C GLU A 287 0.47 -0.21 -52.62
N ALA A 288 0.30 0.49 -53.75
CA ALA A 288 -0.72 1.54 -53.89
C ALA A 288 -2.15 1.04 -53.60
N LYS A 289 -2.51 -0.17 -54.06
CA LYS A 289 -3.85 -0.75 -53.83
C LYS A 289 -4.07 -1.08 -52.35
N TYR A 290 -3.08 -1.68 -51.68
CA TYR A 290 -3.16 -1.99 -50.25
C TYR A 290 -3.14 -0.73 -49.38
N GLU A 291 -2.40 0.32 -49.77
CA GLU A 291 -2.48 1.62 -49.09
C GLU A 291 -3.86 2.25 -49.21
N GLU A 292 -4.47 2.21 -50.39
CA GLU A 292 -5.82 2.74 -50.62
C GLU A 292 -6.86 1.97 -49.79
N GLU A 293 -6.75 0.65 -49.77
CA GLU A 293 -7.62 -0.26 -48.99
C GLU A 293 -7.44 -0.06 -47.48
N ALA A 294 -6.20 0.09 -46.99
CA ALA A 294 -5.92 0.42 -45.58
C ALA A 294 -6.35 1.84 -45.19
N LYS A 295 -6.30 2.82 -46.11
CA LYS A 295 -6.86 4.16 -45.90
C LYS A 295 -8.38 4.10 -45.79
N ARG A 296 -9.06 3.33 -46.64
CA ARG A 296 -10.51 3.10 -46.57
C ARG A 296 -10.91 2.44 -45.25
N GLN A 297 -10.23 1.36 -44.85
CA GLN A 297 -10.48 0.68 -43.56
C GLN A 297 -10.31 1.62 -42.36
N LYS A 298 -9.28 2.48 -42.33
CA LYS A 298 -9.12 3.48 -41.25
C LYS A 298 -10.22 4.53 -41.23
N VAL A 299 -10.70 4.99 -42.38
CA VAL A 299 -11.82 5.94 -42.45
C VAL A 299 -13.11 5.28 -41.95
N GLU A 300 -13.36 4.02 -42.32
CA GLU A 300 -14.50 3.23 -41.87
C GLU A 300 -14.44 2.92 -40.35
N GLU A 301 -13.26 2.60 -39.82
CA GLU A 301 -13.04 2.37 -38.39
C GLU A 301 -13.27 3.65 -37.56
N ILE A 302 -12.80 4.81 -38.04
CA ILE A 302 -13.07 6.12 -37.42
C ILE A 302 -14.56 6.44 -37.46
N ALA A 303 -15.23 6.23 -38.59
CA ALA A 303 -16.67 6.46 -38.73
C ALA A 303 -17.50 5.56 -37.79
N ASN A 304 -17.13 4.28 -37.67
CA ASN A 304 -17.76 3.35 -36.72
C ASN A 304 -17.54 3.76 -35.26
N GLN A 305 -16.32 4.20 -34.89
CA GLN A 305 -16.04 4.72 -33.56
C GLN A 305 -16.86 5.99 -33.25
N GLN A 306 -17.00 6.91 -34.20
CA GLN A 306 -17.85 8.10 -34.06
C GLN A 306 -19.33 7.73 -33.88
N ALA A 307 -19.86 6.82 -34.70
CA ALA A 307 -21.24 6.35 -34.57
C ALA A 307 -21.53 5.67 -33.22
N ILE A 308 -20.58 4.89 -32.69
CA ILE A 308 -20.70 4.29 -31.35
C ILE A 308 -20.72 5.36 -30.25
N LEU A 309 -19.88 6.40 -30.35
CA LEU A 309 -19.85 7.50 -29.38
C LEU A 309 -21.14 8.34 -29.41
N GLU A 310 -21.66 8.65 -30.61
CA GLU A 310 -22.94 9.36 -30.76
C GLU A 310 -24.11 8.54 -30.19
N GLU A 311 -24.12 7.21 -30.39
CA GLU A 311 -25.15 6.34 -29.82
C GLU A 311 -25.10 6.28 -28.29
N ILE A 312 -23.90 6.21 -27.71
CA ILE A 312 -23.71 6.27 -26.25
C ILE A 312 -24.21 7.62 -25.70
N GLU A 313 -23.91 8.74 -26.38
CA GLU A 313 -24.36 10.06 -25.96
C GLU A 313 -25.88 10.21 -26.08
N ARG A 314 -26.49 9.68 -27.15
CA ARG A 314 -27.95 9.63 -27.31
C ARG A 314 -28.62 8.86 -26.17
N GLN A 315 -28.14 7.66 -25.85
CA GLN A 315 -28.67 6.85 -24.75
C GLN A 315 -28.48 7.55 -23.39
N LYS A 316 -27.39 8.30 -23.20
CA LYS A 316 -27.17 9.09 -21.99
C LYS A 316 -28.22 10.20 -21.86
N ARG A 317 -28.44 10.98 -22.91
CA ARG A 317 -29.46 12.06 -22.95
C ARG A 317 -30.88 11.52 -22.73
N GLU A 318 -31.22 10.35 -23.28
CA GLU A 318 -32.52 9.70 -23.02
C GLU A 318 -32.68 9.25 -21.56
N ARG A 319 -31.63 8.70 -20.94
CA ARG A 319 -31.65 8.33 -19.51
C ARG A 319 -31.80 9.55 -18.60
N GLU A 320 -31.06 10.62 -18.87
CA GLU A 320 -31.15 11.89 -18.14
C GLU A 320 -32.55 12.51 -18.27
N ALA A 321 -33.11 12.55 -19.49
CA ALA A 321 -34.47 13.04 -19.74
C ALA A 321 -35.56 12.17 -19.06
N LYS A 322 -35.36 10.85 -19.00
CA LYS A 322 -36.26 9.94 -18.29
C LYS A 322 -36.20 10.14 -16.78
N GLN A 323 -35.00 10.23 -16.19
CA GLN A 323 -34.82 10.51 -14.77
C GLN A 323 -35.50 11.83 -14.37
N LYS A 324 -35.29 12.89 -15.15
CA LYS A 324 -35.92 14.19 -14.89
C LYS A 324 -37.46 14.13 -14.90
N ARG A 325 -38.06 13.41 -15.86
CA ARG A 325 -39.52 13.17 -15.90
C ARG A 325 -40.03 12.35 -14.70
N GLU A 326 -39.26 11.38 -14.23
CA GLU A 326 -39.59 10.59 -13.05
C GLU A 326 -39.50 11.42 -11.76
N GLU A 327 -38.53 12.34 -11.66
CA GLU A 327 -38.42 13.30 -10.55
C GLU A 327 -39.56 14.32 -10.56
N GLU A 328 -39.88 14.91 -11.71
CA GLU A 328 -41.02 15.82 -11.89
C GLU A 328 -42.35 15.14 -11.51
N GLN A 329 -42.56 13.87 -11.91
CA GLN A 329 -43.73 13.11 -11.46
C GLN A 329 -43.74 12.82 -9.95
N ARG A 330 -42.59 12.53 -9.33
CA ARG A 330 -42.51 12.31 -7.87
C ARG A 330 -42.82 13.60 -7.10
N GLN A 331 -42.30 14.74 -7.55
CA GLN A 331 -42.60 16.06 -6.98
C GLN A 331 -44.09 16.40 -7.12
N CYS A 332 -44.67 16.20 -8.30
CA CYS A 332 -46.10 16.43 -8.53
C CYS A 332 -46.99 15.55 -7.62
N ARG A 333 -46.64 14.27 -7.41
CA ARG A 333 -47.38 13.38 -6.50
C ARG A 333 -47.24 13.78 -5.02
N THR A 334 -46.09 14.28 -4.60
CA THR A 334 -45.88 14.72 -3.21
C THR A 334 -46.64 16.02 -2.91
N GLU A 335 -46.67 16.97 -3.85
CA GLU A 335 -47.48 18.18 -3.70
C GLU A 335 -48.99 17.91 -3.78
N ASP A 336 -49.47 17.01 -4.65
CA ASP A 336 -50.88 16.58 -4.66
C ASP A 336 -51.30 15.89 -3.35
N ALA A 337 -50.45 15.03 -2.79
CA ALA A 337 -50.69 14.41 -1.48
C ALA A 337 -50.73 15.46 -0.34
N ARG A 338 -49.84 16.46 -0.39
CA ARG A 338 -49.80 17.58 0.56
C ARG A 338 -51.05 18.46 0.47
N LEU A 339 -51.48 18.79 -0.75
CA LEU A 339 -52.73 19.52 -1.00
C LEU A 339 -53.95 18.76 -0.48
N LYS A 340 -54.03 17.44 -0.70
CA LYS A 340 -55.10 16.60 -0.15
C LYS A 340 -55.12 16.59 1.38
N MET A 341 -53.96 16.52 2.05
CA MET A 341 -53.89 16.68 3.51
C MET A 341 -54.39 18.06 3.95
N ASN A 342 -53.96 19.14 3.30
CA ASN A 342 -54.37 20.50 3.64
C ASN A 342 -55.89 20.69 3.48
N VAL A 343 -56.48 20.21 2.39
CA VAL A 343 -57.92 20.26 2.14
C VAL A 343 -58.68 19.42 3.18
N SER A 344 -58.22 18.21 3.50
CA SER A 344 -58.86 17.37 4.54
C SER A 344 -58.81 18.03 5.92
N ASN A 345 -57.70 18.68 6.27
CA ASN A 345 -57.55 19.43 7.52
C ASN A 345 -58.47 20.65 7.55
N PHE A 346 -58.57 21.40 6.45
CA PHE A 346 -59.48 22.55 6.33
C PHE A 346 -60.95 22.14 6.45
N ILE A 347 -61.36 21.04 5.80
CA ILE A 347 -62.72 20.50 5.93
C ILE A 347 -63.01 20.08 7.38
N LYS A 348 -62.10 19.36 8.04
CA LYS A 348 -62.25 19.02 9.46
C LYS A 348 -62.36 20.25 10.37
N GLN A 349 -61.55 21.27 10.10
CA GLN A 349 -61.60 22.51 10.86
C GLN A 349 -62.95 23.22 10.67
N LYS A 350 -63.49 23.26 9.44
CA LYS A 350 -64.81 23.82 9.16
C LYS A 350 -65.98 23.01 9.74
N MET A 351 -65.88 21.68 9.76
CA MET A 351 -66.87 20.83 10.45
C MET A 351 -66.85 21.08 11.96
N ASN A 352 -65.67 21.12 12.59
CA ASN A 352 -65.53 21.42 14.02
C ASN A 352 -65.91 22.87 14.39
N GLU A 353 -65.94 23.79 13.43
CA GLU A 353 -66.48 25.15 13.61
C GLU A 353 -68.01 25.14 13.55
N ALA A 354 -68.61 24.42 12.61
CA ALA A 354 -70.07 24.28 12.49
C ALA A 354 -70.70 23.52 13.68
N GLU A 355 -70.10 22.42 14.13
CA GLU A 355 -70.56 21.69 15.33
C GLU A 355 -70.56 22.57 16.59
N LYS A 356 -69.69 23.59 16.67
CA LYS A 356 -69.64 24.56 17.77
C LYS A 356 -70.61 25.74 17.62
N GLU A 357 -71.21 25.91 16.45
CA GLU A 357 -72.31 26.87 16.23
C GLU A 357 -73.67 26.22 16.51
N ASP A 358 -73.84 24.91 16.26
CA ASP A 358 -75.05 24.15 16.64
C ASP A 358 -75.16 23.82 18.15
N GLU A 359 -74.07 23.92 18.92
CA GLU A 359 -74.04 23.72 20.39
C GLU A 359 -74.28 25.02 21.21
N ARG A 360 -74.76 26.12 20.59
CA ARG A 360 -75.03 27.42 21.25
C ARG A 360 -76.48 27.88 21.16
#